data_AF-A0A935PLM5-F1
#
_entry.id   AF-A0A935PLM5-F1
#
_cell.length_a   1.000
_cell.length_b   1.000
_cell.length_c   1.000
_cell.angle_alpha   90.00
_cell.angle_beta   90.00
_cell.angle_gamma   90.00
#
_symmetry.space_group_name_H-M   'P 1'
#
loop_
_entity.id
_entity.type
_entity.pdbx_description
1 polymer ?
#
loop_
_entity_poly.entity_id
_entity_poly.type
_entity_poly.pdbx_seq_one_letter_code
_entity_poly.pdbx_strand_id
1 'polypeptide(L)'
;MKRIAAAVLVALLAGACALPSVPPPAPLPGEARVKKVDRLSFQDPPEPNLYRVEFDALRSKALRERASLESPGDRSDPYHAFMQFFEQAAEQEMKSRGLCSGTAKLVSTVDGVNGTGPLSAVFACRPAIF
;
A
#
# COMPACT_ATOMS: atom_id res chain seq x y z
N MET A 1 50.06 35.18 -29.55
CA MET A 1 48.85 36.01 -29.82
C MET A 1 47.74 35.48 -28.90
N LYS A 2 47.43 36.17 -27.80
CA LYS A 2 46.17 36.94 -27.57
C LYS A 2 44.92 36.02 -27.63
N ARG A 3 44.09 35.78 -26.60
CA ARG A 3 43.73 36.53 -25.36
C ARG A 3 43.19 35.57 -24.27
N ILE A 4 43.42 35.93 -23.02
CA ILE A 4 42.80 35.40 -21.79
C ILE A 4 41.47 36.13 -21.56
N ALA A 5 40.43 35.43 -21.09
CA ALA A 5 39.31 35.98 -20.31
C ALA A 5 38.66 34.81 -19.53
N ALA A 6 38.93 34.65 -18.24
CA ALA A 6 38.31 35.35 -17.10
C ALA A 6 36.98 34.71 -16.66
N ALA A 7 37.13 33.87 -15.63
CA ALA A 7 36.23 33.57 -14.52
C ALA A 7 34.82 34.20 -14.50
N VAL A 8 33.81 33.36 -14.21
CA VAL A 8 32.88 33.63 -13.11
C VAL A 8 32.61 32.33 -12.36
N LEU A 9 33.18 32.26 -11.16
CA LEU A 9 32.82 31.31 -10.12
C LEU A 9 31.48 31.78 -9.55
N VAL A 10 30.39 31.05 -9.79
CA VAL A 10 29.13 31.25 -9.07
C VAL A 10 29.00 30.12 -8.06
N ALA A 11 29.60 30.33 -6.89
CA ALA A 11 29.22 29.64 -5.68
C ALA A 11 27.93 30.30 -5.16
N LEU A 12 26.79 29.64 -5.33
CA LEU A 12 25.60 29.88 -4.51
C LEU A 12 25.32 28.63 -3.69
N LEU A 13 25.75 28.69 -2.43
CA LEU A 13 25.27 27.87 -1.33
C LEU A 13 23.82 28.24 -1.00
N ALA A 14 23.11 27.26 -0.44
CA ALA A 14 21.87 27.37 0.33
C ALA A 14 20.58 27.60 -0.48
N GLY A 15 19.98 26.48 -0.88
CA GLY A 15 18.61 26.44 -1.40
C GLY A 15 18.25 25.01 -1.78
N ALA A 16 18.30 24.08 -0.84
CA ALA A 16 17.74 22.74 -1.01
C ALA A 16 16.20 22.86 -1.09
N CYS A 17 15.69 23.37 -2.21
CA CYS A 17 14.30 23.25 -2.55
C CYS A 17 14.05 21.79 -2.85
N ALA A 18 13.41 21.13 -1.88
CA ALA A 18 12.85 19.81 -1.99
C ALA A 18 12.29 19.57 -3.40
N LEU A 19 12.92 18.66 -4.14
CA LEU A 19 12.35 18.11 -5.35
C LEU A 19 10.92 17.68 -5.03
N PRO A 20 9.92 18.05 -5.85
CA PRO A 20 8.58 17.50 -5.69
C PRO A 20 8.74 15.98 -5.76
N SER A 21 8.42 15.31 -4.66
CA SER A 21 8.41 13.85 -4.58
C SER A 21 7.57 13.36 -5.75
N VAL A 22 8.22 12.75 -6.75
CA VAL A 22 7.54 12.19 -7.92
C VAL A 22 6.41 11.31 -7.37
N PRO A 23 5.13 11.63 -7.66
CA PRO A 23 4.04 10.81 -7.18
C PRO A 23 4.29 9.41 -7.71
N PRO A 24 4.22 8.38 -6.84
CA PRO A 24 4.46 7.01 -7.27
C PRO A 24 3.60 6.72 -8.52
N PRO A 25 4.16 6.08 -9.55
CA PRO A 25 3.49 5.86 -10.83
C PRO A 25 2.11 5.25 -10.58
N ALA A 26 1.05 5.85 -11.13
CA ALA A 26 -0.31 5.33 -11.04
C ALA A 26 -0.28 3.81 -11.28
N PRO A 27 -0.85 3.00 -10.38
CA PRO A 27 -0.77 1.55 -10.56
C PRO A 27 -1.38 1.21 -11.92
N LEU A 28 -0.77 0.29 -12.65
CA LEU A 28 -1.39 -0.23 -13.86
C LEU A 28 -2.75 -0.85 -13.48
N PRO A 29 -3.76 -0.81 -14.37
CA PRO A 29 -5.04 -1.43 -14.09
C PRO A 29 -4.84 -2.91 -13.73
N GLY A 30 -5.26 -3.30 -12.52
CA GLY A 30 -5.08 -4.62 -11.92
C GLY A 30 -3.97 -4.74 -10.89
N GLU A 31 -3.06 -3.77 -10.78
CA GLU A 31 -1.94 -3.80 -9.82
C GLU A 31 -2.32 -3.22 -8.45
N ALA A 32 -1.90 -3.90 -7.38
CA ALA A 32 -1.88 -3.30 -6.06
C ALA A 32 -0.57 -2.56 -5.82
N ARG A 33 -0.58 -1.54 -4.98
CA ARG A 33 0.62 -0.92 -4.43
C ARG A 33 0.92 -1.56 -3.09
N VAL A 34 2.11 -2.13 -2.96
CA VAL A 34 2.58 -2.68 -1.69
C VAL A 34 3.76 -1.83 -1.21
N LYS A 35 3.62 -1.21 -0.04
CA LYS A 35 4.65 -0.40 0.59
C LYS A 35 4.97 -0.98 1.97
N LYS A 36 6.25 -1.23 2.25
CA LYS A 36 6.68 -1.61 3.60
C LYS A 36 6.48 -0.44 4.56
N VAL A 37 5.97 -0.73 5.74
CA VAL A 37 5.74 0.24 6.82
C VAL A 37 6.53 -0.24 8.03
N ASP A 38 7.08 0.68 8.82
CA ASP A 38 7.84 0.31 10.01
C ASP A 38 6.97 0.27 11.28
N ARG A 39 5.86 1.02 11.31
CA ARG A 39 4.96 1.16 12.47
C ARG A 39 3.52 1.49 12.03
N LEU A 40 2.52 1.04 12.81
CA LEU A 40 1.10 1.30 12.51
C LEU A 40 0.71 2.75 12.81
N SER A 41 1.15 3.28 13.95
CA SER A 41 1.04 4.69 14.32
C SER A 41 2.38 5.22 14.82
N PHE A 42 2.48 6.54 14.99
CA PHE A 42 3.70 7.17 15.53
C PHE A 42 3.99 6.75 16.98
N GLN A 43 2.95 6.36 17.72
CA GLN A 43 3.03 5.98 19.13
C GLN A 43 3.38 4.50 19.33
N ASP A 44 3.17 3.67 18.31
CA ASP A 44 3.47 2.24 18.39
C ASP A 44 4.97 1.96 18.20
N PRO A 45 5.50 0.94 18.88
CA PRO A 45 6.84 0.45 18.60
C PRO A 45 6.92 -0.05 17.14
N PRO A 46 8.12 0.02 16.52
CA PRO A 46 8.28 -0.51 15.18
C PRO A 46 8.07 -2.03 15.17
N GLU A 47 7.27 -2.52 14.23
CA GLU A 47 7.00 -3.94 14.04
C GLU A 47 7.60 -4.43 12.71
N PRO A 48 8.28 -5.59 12.70
CA PRO A 48 8.75 -6.17 11.46
C PRO A 48 7.57 -6.68 10.61
N ASN A 49 7.76 -6.71 9.29
CA ASN A 49 6.85 -7.32 8.32
C ASN A 49 5.46 -6.67 8.21
N LEU A 50 5.37 -5.35 8.42
CA LEU A 50 4.19 -4.57 8.11
C LEU A 50 4.22 -4.05 6.66
N TYR A 51 3.10 -4.20 5.98
CA TYR A 51 2.94 -3.80 4.58
C TYR A 51 1.60 -3.10 4.37
N ARG A 52 1.64 -1.87 3.87
CA ARG A 52 0.46 -1.18 3.36
C ARG A 52 0.18 -1.70 1.95
N VAL A 53 -1.00 -2.27 1.76
CA VAL A 53 -1.49 -2.71 0.46
C VAL A 53 -2.62 -1.78 0.06
N GLU A 54 -2.54 -1.23 -1.14
CA GLU A 54 -3.58 -0.40 -1.75
C GLU A 54 -3.95 -1.02 -3.09
N PHE A 55 -5.21 -1.37 -3.25
CA PHE A 55 -5.74 -1.89 -4.51
C PHE A 55 -6.29 -0.74 -5.35
N ASP A 56 -6.12 -0.81 -6.66
CA ASP A 56 -6.73 0.13 -7.58
C ASP A 56 -8.27 0.13 -7.49
N ALA A 57 -8.92 1.12 -8.11
CA ALA A 57 -10.38 1.25 -8.05
C ALA A 57 -11.12 0.05 -8.66
N LEU A 58 -10.57 -0.57 -9.72
CA LEU A 58 -11.18 -1.71 -10.42
C LEU A 58 -11.17 -2.97 -9.54
N ARG A 59 -10.02 -3.33 -8.98
CA ARG A 59 -9.86 -4.49 -8.10
C ARG A 59 -10.56 -4.28 -6.78
N SER A 60 -10.57 -3.04 -6.27
CA SER A 60 -11.36 -2.65 -5.11
C SER A 60 -12.86 -2.88 -5.31
N LYS A 61 -13.39 -2.48 -6.48
CA LYS A 61 -14.78 -2.74 -6.85
C LYS A 61 -15.07 -4.25 -6.92
N ALA A 62 -14.22 -5.01 -7.60
CA ALA A 62 -14.39 -6.47 -7.71
C ALA A 62 -14.37 -7.19 -6.35
N LEU A 63 -13.52 -6.75 -5.42
CA LEU A 63 -13.47 -7.30 -4.05
C LEU A 63 -14.75 -7.02 -3.28
N ARG A 64 -15.30 -5.80 -3.38
CA ARG A 64 -16.58 -5.44 -2.75
C ARG A 64 -17.74 -6.24 -3.36
N GLU A 65 -17.80 -6.36 -4.69
CA GLU A 65 -18.83 -7.13 -5.39
C GLU A 65 -18.80 -8.60 -4.98
N ARG A 66 -17.62 -9.22 -4.97
CA ARG A 66 -17.48 -10.62 -4.52
C ARG A 66 -17.92 -10.80 -3.06
N ALA A 67 -17.49 -9.91 -2.17
CA ALA A 67 -17.92 -9.95 -0.77
C ALA A 67 -19.45 -9.81 -0.61
N SER A 68 -20.10 -9.00 -1.46
CA SER A 68 -21.55 -8.84 -1.45
C SER A 68 -22.31 -10.07 -1.97
N LEU A 69 -21.72 -10.82 -2.91
CA LEU A 69 -22.31 -12.03 -3.49
C LEU A 69 -22.19 -13.24 -2.57
N GLU A 70 -21.12 -13.34 -1.79
CA GLU A 70 -20.86 -14.45 -0.87
C GLU A 70 -21.50 -14.28 0.51
N SER A 71 -22.18 -13.16 0.76
CA SER A 71 -23.00 -12.93 1.96
C SER A 71 -24.52 -12.90 1.69
N PRO A 72 -25.13 -13.86 0.96
CA PRO A 72 -26.56 -13.84 0.66
C PRO A 72 -27.35 -14.57 1.75
N GLY A 73 -27.49 -13.98 2.94
CA GLY A 73 -28.53 -14.45 3.87
C GLY A 73 -28.19 -14.41 5.35
N ASP A 74 -26.92 -14.44 5.74
CA ASP A 74 -26.52 -14.27 7.14
C ASP A 74 -25.96 -12.85 7.34
N ARG A 75 -26.88 -11.89 7.54
CA ARG A 75 -26.58 -10.46 7.74
C ARG A 75 -25.83 -10.16 9.04
N SER A 76 -25.50 -11.17 9.83
CA SER A 76 -24.86 -10.98 11.13
C SER A 76 -23.43 -10.47 11.02
N ASP A 77 -22.68 -10.75 9.93
CA ASP A 77 -21.40 -10.07 9.69
C ASP A 77 -20.91 -10.04 8.22
N PRO A 78 -21.51 -9.20 7.34
CA PRO A 78 -21.00 -8.97 5.99
C PRO A 78 -19.58 -8.36 5.97
N TYR A 79 -19.13 -7.78 7.08
CA TYR A 79 -17.80 -7.21 7.21
C TYR A 79 -16.75 -8.31 7.38
N HIS A 80 -17.03 -9.39 8.13
CA HIS A 80 -16.13 -10.53 8.27
C HIS A 80 -15.82 -11.22 6.93
N ALA A 81 -16.83 -11.46 6.08
CA ALA A 81 -16.62 -12.06 4.77
C ALA A 81 -15.74 -11.16 3.88
N PHE A 82 -16.02 -9.86 3.85
CA PHE A 82 -15.20 -8.88 3.15
C PHE A 82 -13.74 -8.91 3.61
N MET A 83 -13.52 -8.92 4.93
CA MET A 83 -12.20 -8.92 5.53
C MET A 83 -11.39 -10.16 5.15
N GLN A 84 -12.01 -11.34 5.11
CA GLN A 84 -11.35 -12.57 4.66
C GLN A 84 -10.90 -12.49 3.20
N PHE A 85 -11.75 -12.02 2.28
CA PHE A 85 -11.36 -11.84 0.88
C PHE A 85 -10.26 -10.80 0.71
N PHE A 86 -10.32 -9.74 1.52
CA PHE A 86 -9.34 -8.68 1.49
C PHE A 86 -7.96 -9.17 1.98
N GLU A 87 -7.92 -9.94 3.06
CA GLU A 87 -6.72 -10.62 3.55
C GLU A 87 -6.14 -11.58 2.50
N GLN A 88 -6.97 -12.44 1.91
CA GLN A 88 -6.53 -13.38 0.87
C GLN A 88 -5.95 -12.66 -0.36
N ALA A 89 -6.61 -11.58 -0.81
CA ALA A 89 -6.13 -10.80 -1.94
C ALA A 89 -4.79 -10.12 -1.65
N ALA A 90 -4.63 -9.58 -0.43
CA ALA A 90 -3.39 -8.97 0.01
C ALA A 90 -2.27 -10.01 0.19
N GLU A 91 -2.60 -11.20 0.71
CA GLU A 91 -1.68 -12.32 0.83
C GLU A 91 -1.14 -12.76 -0.53
N GLN A 92 -2.03 -13.00 -1.50
CA GLN A 92 -1.64 -13.42 -2.84
C GLN A 92 -0.71 -12.39 -3.50
N GLU A 93 -1.01 -11.11 -3.31
CA GLU A 93 -0.24 -10.01 -3.87
C GLU A 93 1.13 -9.82 -3.19
N MET A 94 1.22 -10.04 -1.87
CA MET A 94 2.51 -10.02 -1.19
C MET A 94 3.35 -11.26 -1.47
N LYS A 95 2.71 -12.42 -1.65
CA LYS A 95 3.37 -13.68 -2.05
C LYS A 95 3.93 -13.60 -3.47
N SER A 96 3.16 -13.09 -4.44
CA SER A 96 3.61 -12.94 -5.83
C SER A 96 4.85 -12.04 -5.96
N ARG A 97 5.02 -11.10 -5.01
CA ARG A 97 6.16 -10.19 -4.92
C ARG A 97 7.30 -10.69 -4.02
N GLY A 98 7.16 -11.88 -3.41
CA GLY A 98 8.16 -12.43 -2.49
C GLY A 98 8.30 -11.66 -1.16
N LEU A 99 7.31 -10.84 -0.79
CA LEU A 99 7.33 -10.00 0.41
C LEU A 99 6.80 -10.70 1.66
N CYS A 100 5.92 -11.68 1.47
CA CYS A 100 5.34 -12.47 2.55
C CYS A 100 5.29 -13.95 2.15
N SER A 101 5.88 -14.83 2.97
CA SER A 101 5.83 -16.29 2.77
C SER A 101 4.76 -16.99 3.61
N GLY A 102 4.23 -16.31 4.64
CA GLY A 102 3.20 -16.85 5.53
C GLY A 102 1.81 -16.31 5.23
N THR A 103 1.09 -15.94 6.28
CA THR A 103 -0.29 -15.44 6.20
C THR A 103 -0.31 -13.93 6.39
N ALA A 104 -1.02 -13.24 5.52
CA ALA A 104 -1.27 -11.80 5.66
C ALA A 104 -2.45 -11.57 6.60
N LYS A 105 -2.23 -10.88 7.71
CA LYS A 105 -3.30 -10.51 8.64
C LYS A 105 -3.50 -9.02 8.67
N LEU A 106 -4.75 -8.59 8.55
CA LEU A 106 -5.10 -7.19 8.63
C LEU A 106 -4.86 -6.69 10.06
N VAL A 107 -4.14 -5.57 10.18
CA VAL A 107 -3.79 -4.97 11.48
C VAL A 107 -4.18 -3.50 11.57
N SER A 108 -4.79 -2.94 10.53
CA SER A 108 -5.38 -1.60 10.53
C SER A 108 -6.83 -1.62 10.09
N THR A 109 -7.52 -0.50 10.26
CA THR A 109 -8.79 -0.24 9.57
C THR A 109 -8.61 -0.29 8.06
N VAL A 110 -9.65 -0.70 7.35
CA VAL A 110 -9.68 -0.64 5.89
C VAL A 110 -10.22 0.71 5.45
N ASP A 111 -9.39 1.45 4.73
CA ASP A 111 -9.76 2.71 4.11
C ASP A 111 -10.57 2.44 2.83
N GLY A 112 -11.64 3.20 2.61
CA GLY A 112 -12.42 3.14 1.38
C GLY A 112 -13.49 2.05 1.32
N VAL A 113 -13.79 1.32 2.41
CA VAL A 113 -14.82 0.25 2.41
C VAL A 113 -16.16 0.74 1.87
N ASN A 114 -16.63 1.90 2.34
CA ASN A 114 -17.93 2.48 1.98
C ASN A 114 -17.88 3.39 0.75
N GLY A 115 -16.72 3.53 0.10
CA GLY A 115 -16.51 4.43 -1.03
C GLY A 115 -16.38 3.70 -2.36
N THR A 116 -16.28 4.48 -3.44
CA THR A 116 -15.93 3.98 -4.80
C THR A 116 -14.42 4.01 -5.07
N GLY A 117 -13.64 4.60 -4.15
CA GLY A 117 -12.20 4.76 -4.25
C GLY A 117 -11.40 3.46 -4.05
N PRO A 118 -10.06 3.55 -4.07
CA PRO A 118 -9.18 2.42 -3.77
C PRO A 118 -9.36 1.94 -2.33
N LEU A 119 -9.26 0.63 -2.13
CA LEU A 119 -9.17 0.00 -0.81
C LEU A 119 -7.72 0.00 -0.36
N SER A 120 -7.45 0.51 0.84
CA SER A 120 -6.11 0.46 1.44
C SER A 120 -6.17 -0.02 2.87
N ALA A 121 -5.18 -0.79 3.28
CA ALA A 121 -4.94 -1.09 4.68
C ALA A 121 -3.51 -1.58 4.93
N VAL A 122 -3.17 -1.77 6.20
CA VAL A 122 -1.90 -2.35 6.63
C VAL A 122 -2.11 -3.80 7.06
N PHE A 123 -1.22 -4.65 6.58
CA PHE A 123 -1.17 -6.08 6.85
C PHE A 123 0.14 -6.43 7.53
N ALA A 124 0.07 -7.30 8.53
CA ALA A 124 1.23 -7.96 9.09
C ALA A 124 1.41 -9.32 8.41
N CYS A 125 2.59 -9.56 7.84
CA CYS A 125 2.95 -10.90 7.41
C CYS A 125 3.41 -11.71 8.63
N ARG A 126 2.62 -12.72 8.99
CA ARG A 126 2.94 -13.65 10.08
C ARG A 126 3.43 -14.96 9.48
N PRO A 127 4.42 -15.64 10.10
CA PRO A 127 4.83 -16.97 9.66
C PRO A 127 3.63 -17.92 9.72
N ALA A 128 3.52 -18.82 8.74
CA ALA A 128 2.52 -19.87 8.79
C ALA A 128 2.86 -20.79 9.97
N ILE A 129 2.00 -20.80 10.99
CA ILE A 129 2.12 -21.71 12.11
C ILE A 129 1.49 -23.03 11.62
N PHE A 130 2.32 -24.05 11.42
CA PHE A 130 1.92 -25.40 11.00
C PHE A 130 1.78 -26.31 12.21
#